data_AF-A0A2P5N0M8-F1
#
_entry.id   AF-A0A2P5N0M8-F1
#
_cell.length_a   1.000
_cell.length_b   1.000
_cell.length_c   1.000
_cell.angle_alpha   90.00
_cell.angle_beta   90.00
_cell.angle_gamma   90.00
#
_symmetry.space_group_name_H-M   'P 1'
#
loop_
_entity.id
_entity.type
_entity.pdbx_description
1 polymer ?
#
loop_
_entity_poly.entity_id
_entity_poly.type
_entity_poly.pdbx_seq_one_letter_code
_entity_poly.pdbx_strand_id
1 'polypeptide(L)'
;MNDKDLDRKYIVSMRLSNEDRIAVRSMATRLFIRESKLYRFAIHHLLNRLDALHDDSLSGSDLLMMFLEFKGELSTELELKKHQVFKILNGKNLRPEKFVAMTDIELLLMPDYALRQRLQMLPEAAPFKRADTGVWMKAYLRHKYGLIDSDERLFDDEQPEMVNSESTY
;
A
#
# COMPACT_ATOMS: atom_id res chain seq x y z
N MET A 1 1.33 14.71 -29.06
CA MET A 1 0.38 15.12 -28.01
C MET A 1 0.73 16.56 -27.66
N ASN A 2 -0.18 17.51 -27.85
CA ASN A 2 0.12 18.96 -27.82
C ASN A 2 0.31 19.45 -26.37
N ASP A 3 1.39 20.20 -26.15
CA ASP A 3 1.88 20.73 -24.86
C ASP A 3 0.94 21.78 -24.20
N LYS A 4 -0.22 22.07 -24.80
CA LYS A 4 -1.19 23.06 -24.31
C LYS A 4 -2.25 22.50 -23.35
N ASP A 5 -2.36 21.17 -23.20
CA ASP A 5 -3.39 20.53 -22.36
C ASP A 5 -2.93 20.18 -20.94
N LEU A 6 -1.63 20.31 -20.62
CA LEU A 6 -1.08 19.87 -19.32
C LEU A 6 -1.47 20.75 -18.12
N ASP A 7 -1.89 22.00 -18.33
CA ASP A 7 -2.17 22.96 -17.24
C ASP A 7 -3.67 23.27 -17.05
N ARG A 8 -4.55 22.44 -17.64
CA ARG A 8 -5.99 22.62 -17.52
C ARG A 8 -6.47 22.21 -16.12
N LYS A 9 -6.90 23.20 -15.33
CA LYS A 9 -7.55 22.94 -14.04
C LYS A 9 -8.99 22.50 -14.23
N TYR A 10 -9.35 21.36 -13.66
CA TYR A 10 -10.71 20.85 -13.65
C TYR A 10 -11.38 21.12 -12.30
N ILE A 11 -12.66 21.50 -12.33
CA ILE A 11 -13.46 21.68 -11.12
C ILE A 11 -14.25 20.39 -10.90
N VAL A 12 -14.14 19.84 -9.69
CA VAL A 12 -14.85 18.63 -9.27
C VAL A 12 -15.70 18.97 -8.05
N SER A 13 -16.92 18.45 -8.00
CA SER A 13 -17.78 18.51 -6.82
C SER A 13 -17.67 17.20 -6.04
N MET A 14 -17.41 17.28 -4.73
CA MET A 14 -17.37 16.12 -3.84
C MET A 14 -18.40 16.25 -2.73
N ARG A 15 -19.00 15.13 -2.34
CA ARG A 15 -19.87 15.05 -1.17
C ARG A 15 -19.03 14.74 0.05
N LEU A 16 -19.27 15.48 1.13
CA LEU A 16 -18.61 15.29 2.41
C LEU A 16 -19.67 15.29 3.50
N SER A 17 -19.41 14.56 4.59
CA SER A 17 -20.19 14.74 5.81
C SER A 17 -19.97 16.15 6.36
N ASN A 18 -20.90 16.63 7.18
CA ASN A 18 -20.73 17.94 7.82
C ASN A 18 -19.54 17.93 8.80
N GLU A 19 -19.27 16.78 9.42
CA GLU A 19 -18.13 16.58 10.32
C GLU A 19 -16.80 16.74 9.57
N ASP A 20 -16.63 16.04 8.44
CA ASP A 20 -15.43 16.13 7.61
C ASP A 20 -15.22 17.56 7.09
N ARG A 21 -16.30 18.23 6.66
CA ARG A 21 -16.24 19.61 6.21
C ARG A 21 -15.74 20.55 7.31
N ILE A 22 -16.24 20.38 8.54
CA ILE A 22 -15.80 21.18 9.70
C ILE A 22 -14.33 20.89 10.02
N ALA A 23 -13.93 19.61 10.01
CA ALA A 23 -12.55 19.19 10.26
C ALA A 23 -11.58 19.80 9.23
N VAL A 24 -11.87 19.68 7.94
CA VAL A 24 -11.05 20.25 6.86
C VAL A 24 -10.91 21.76 7.00
N ARG A 25 -12.00 22.48 7.25
CA ARG A 25 -11.98 23.94 7.45
C ARG A 25 -11.12 24.34 8.65
N SER A 26 -11.25 23.61 9.77
CA SER A 26 -10.46 23.83 10.98
C SER A 26 -8.96 23.61 10.72
N MET A 27 -8.60 22.51 10.07
CA MET A 27 -7.22 22.20 9.70
C MET A 27 -6.63 23.22 8.74
N ALA A 28 -7.36 23.60 7.69
CA ALA A 28 -6.91 24.60 6.73
C ALA A 28 -6.63 25.96 7.40
N THR A 29 -7.52 26.37 8.32
CA THR A 29 -7.35 27.60 9.12
C THR A 29 -6.10 27.53 9.99
N ARG A 30 -5.90 26.41 10.71
CA ARG A 30 -4.73 26.21 11.59
C ARG A 30 -3.41 26.17 10.82
N LEU A 31 -3.44 25.67 9.59
CA LEU A 31 -2.28 25.61 8.69
C LEU A 31 -2.08 26.88 7.87
N PHE A 32 -2.95 27.90 8.01
CA PHE A 32 -2.92 29.14 7.22
C PHE A 32 -2.96 28.90 5.69
N ILE A 33 -3.72 27.91 5.23
CA ILE A 33 -3.89 27.57 3.82
C ILE A 33 -5.35 27.61 3.39
N ARG A 34 -5.60 27.66 2.08
CA ARG A 34 -6.94 27.48 1.51
C ARG A 34 -7.35 26.02 1.59
N GLU A 35 -8.63 25.74 1.88
CA GLU A 35 -9.21 24.38 1.87
C GLU A 35 -8.89 23.64 0.57
N SER A 36 -8.95 24.33 -0.58
CA SER A 36 -8.62 23.73 -1.89
C SER A 36 -7.19 23.23 -2.02
N LYS A 37 -6.23 23.76 -1.26
CA LYS A 37 -4.87 23.20 -1.20
C LYS A 37 -4.86 21.91 -0.36
N LEU A 38 -5.59 21.88 0.75
CA LEU A 38 -5.68 20.70 1.60
C LEU A 38 -6.37 19.54 0.88
N TYR A 39 -7.46 19.79 0.14
CA TYR A 39 -8.10 18.78 -0.71
C TYR A 39 -7.14 18.21 -1.76
N ARG A 40 -6.40 19.07 -2.48
CA ARG A 40 -5.42 18.62 -3.48
C ARG A 40 -4.28 17.82 -2.85
N PHE A 41 -3.80 18.25 -1.69
CA PHE A 41 -2.80 17.51 -0.93
C PHE A 41 -3.31 16.11 -0.57
N ALA A 42 -4.53 15.99 -0.03
CA ALA A 42 -5.11 14.69 0.34
C ALA A 42 -5.26 13.76 -0.88
N ILE A 43 -5.75 14.30 -2.01
CA ILE A 43 -5.88 13.53 -3.26
C ILE A 43 -4.52 13.07 -3.75
N HIS A 44 -3.52 13.96 -3.84
CA HIS A 44 -2.17 13.58 -4.28
C HIS A 44 -1.53 12.56 -3.34
N HIS A 45 -1.70 12.75 -2.03
CA HIS A 45 -1.17 11.81 -1.06
C HIS A 45 -1.78 10.42 -1.24
N LEU A 46 -3.11 10.33 -1.44
CA LEU A 46 -3.78 9.06 -1.69
C LEU A 46 -3.38 8.42 -3.03
N LEU A 47 -3.27 9.22 -4.10
CA LEU A 47 -2.86 8.72 -5.42
C LEU A 47 -1.43 8.16 -5.39
N ASN A 48 -0.49 8.87 -4.78
CA ASN A 48 0.88 8.38 -4.64
C ASN A 48 0.94 7.07 -3.82
N ARG A 49 0.09 6.98 -2.80
CA ARG A 49 -0.09 5.81 -1.96
C ARG A 49 -0.65 4.60 -2.72
N LEU A 50 -1.46 4.84 -3.76
CA LEU A 50 -2.10 3.83 -4.60
C LEU A 50 -1.47 3.73 -6.00
N ASP A 51 -0.27 4.29 -6.19
CA ASP A 51 0.34 4.46 -7.52
C ASP A 51 0.53 3.13 -8.26
N ALA A 52 0.78 2.04 -7.52
CA ALA A 52 0.89 0.70 -8.09
C ALA A 52 -0.39 0.24 -8.84
N LEU A 53 -1.57 0.80 -8.55
CA LEU A 53 -2.80 0.52 -9.30
C LEU A 53 -2.84 1.21 -10.68
N HIS A 54 -1.99 2.20 -10.92
CA HIS A 54 -1.86 2.87 -12.22
C HIS A 54 -0.87 2.16 -13.16
N ASP A 55 0.01 1.31 -12.63
CA ASP A 55 0.96 0.54 -13.41
C ASP A 55 0.36 -0.79 -13.88
N ASP A 56 -0.02 -0.84 -15.16
CA ASP A 56 -0.58 -2.03 -15.80
C ASP A 56 0.39 -3.23 -15.89
N SER A 57 1.68 -3.03 -15.59
CA SER A 57 2.68 -4.10 -15.51
C SER A 57 2.67 -4.85 -14.16
N LEU A 58 2.05 -4.25 -13.14
CA LEU A 58 1.93 -4.84 -11.80
C LEU A 58 0.65 -5.67 -11.70
N SER A 59 0.79 -6.88 -11.16
CA SER A 59 -0.34 -7.79 -11.00
C SER A 59 -0.04 -8.83 -9.92
N GLY A 60 -1.10 -9.40 -9.34
CA GLY A 60 -0.98 -10.49 -8.38
C GLY A 60 -0.26 -10.03 -7.12
N SER A 61 0.76 -10.77 -6.72
CA SER A 61 1.57 -10.50 -5.53
C SER A 61 2.29 -9.14 -5.56
N ASP A 62 2.54 -8.57 -6.74
CA ASP A 62 3.14 -7.22 -6.88
C ASP A 62 2.29 -6.14 -6.19
N LEU A 63 0.97 -6.27 -6.27
CA LEU A 63 0.02 -5.33 -5.67
C LEU A 63 -0.27 -5.65 -4.20
N LEU A 64 0.09 -6.85 -3.73
CA LEU A 64 -0.30 -7.34 -2.41
C LEU A 64 0.30 -6.51 -1.27
N MET A 65 1.56 -6.05 -1.41
CA MET A 65 2.22 -5.23 -0.39
C MET A 65 1.49 -3.92 -0.13
N MET A 66 1.11 -3.23 -1.20
CA MET A 66 0.27 -2.03 -1.10
C MET A 66 -1.02 -2.39 -0.33
N PHE A 67 -1.77 -3.42 -0.76
CA PHE A 67 -3.01 -3.80 -0.05
C PHE A 67 -2.80 -4.14 1.44
N LEU A 68 -1.64 -4.66 1.83
CA LEU A 68 -1.29 -4.92 3.24
C LEU A 68 -1.07 -3.65 4.05
N GLU A 69 -0.62 -2.57 3.42
CA GLU A 69 -0.45 -1.26 4.04
C GLU A 69 -1.78 -0.51 4.16
N PHE A 70 -2.70 -0.71 3.22
CA PHE A 70 -4.04 -0.09 3.22
C PHE A 70 -5.13 -0.94 3.87
N LYS A 71 -4.81 -2.06 4.53
CA LYS A 71 -5.82 -3.01 5.05
C LYS A 71 -6.94 -2.33 5.84
N GLY A 72 -6.58 -1.39 6.72
CA GLY A 72 -7.55 -0.65 7.52
C GLY A 72 -8.53 0.10 6.62
N GLU A 73 -7.99 0.95 5.74
CA GLU A 73 -8.77 1.84 4.88
C GLU A 73 -9.57 1.09 3.79
N LEU A 74 -9.05 -0.02 3.25
CA LEU A 74 -9.71 -0.79 2.19
C LEU A 74 -11.06 -1.36 2.62
N SER A 75 -11.14 -1.81 3.87
CA SER A 75 -12.33 -2.45 4.40
C SER A 75 -13.35 -1.45 4.93
N THR A 76 -12.90 -0.34 5.55
CA THR A 76 -13.80 0.64 6.18
C THR A 76 -14.22 1.77 5.24
N GLU A 77 -13.31 2.29 4.41
CA GLU A 77 -13.58 3.48 3.59
C GLU A 77 -14.01 3.13 2.17
N LEU A 78 -13.43 2.09 1.59
CA LEU A 78 -13.71 1.67 0.20
C LEU A 78 -14.71 0.52 0.11
N GLU A 79 -15.06 -0.11 1.24
CA GLU A 79 -15.99 -1.25 1.34
C GLU A 79 -15.72 -2.36 0.30
N LEU A 80 -14.45 -2.61 -0.03
CA LEU A 80 -14.09 -3.55 -1.07
C LEU A 80 -14.43 -5.00 -0.66
N LYS A 81 -15.12 -5.69 -1.56
CA LYS A 81 -15.47 -7.11 -1.39
C LYS A 81 -14.37 -8.02 -1.91
N LYS A 82 -14.29 -9.24 -1.37
CA LYS A 82 -13.27 -10.23 -1.73
C LYS A 82 -13.13 -10.50 -3.23
N HIS A 83 -14.23 -10.52 -3.97
CA HIS A 83 -14.20 -10.73 -5.43
C HIS A 83 -13.68 -9.50 -6.18
N GLN A 84 -13.88 -8.28 -5.65
CA GLN A 84 -13.30 -7.07 -6.23
C GLN A 84 -11.79 -7.06 -6.02
N VAL A 85 -11.33 -7.34 -4.79
CA VAL A 85 -9.89 -7.45 -4.49
C VAL A 85 -9.25 -8.56 -5.32
N PHE A 86 -9.90 -9.73 -5.43
CA PHE A 86 -9.44 -10.81 -6.30
C PHE A 86 -9.29 -10.37 -7.76
N LYS A 87 -10.26 -9.64 -8.29
CA LYS A 87 -10.20 -9.13 -9.67
C LYS A 87 -9.11 -8.06 -9.83
N ILE A 88 -8.91 -7.19 -8.84
CA ILE A 88 -7.85 -6.18 -8.87
C ILE A 88 -6.47 -6.85 -8.88
N LEU A 89 -6.23 -7.80 -7.97
CA LEU A 89 -4.94 -8.49 -7.90
C LEU A 89 -4.73 -9.40 -9.11
N ASN A 90 -5.66 -10.33 -9.38
CA ASN A 90 -5.42 -11.42 -10.33
C ASN A 90 -5.98 -11.18 -11.73
N GLY A 91 -6.81 -10.16 -11.96
CA GLY A 91 -7.60 -10.04 -13.19
C GLY A 91 -6.78 -9.82 -14.47
N LYS A 92 -5.62 -9.18 -14.35
CA LYS A 92 -4.65 -9.00 -15.46
C LYS A 92 -3.42 -9.91 -15.32
N ASN A 93 -3.43 -10.85 -14.36
CA ASN A 93 -2.24 -11.64 -14.06
C ASN A 93 -2.01 -12.72 -15.14
N LEU A 94 -0.92 -12.58 -15.89
CA LEU A 94 -0.45 -13.56 -16.89
C LEU A 94 0.61 -14.52 -16.32
N ARG A 95 1.03 -14.30 -15.07
CA ARG A 95 2.14 -14.98 -14.38
C ARG A 95 1.62 -15.85 -13.23
N PRO A 96 1.56 -17.19 -13.41
CA PRO A 96 1.04 -18.10 -12.39
C PRO A 96 1.73 -17.97 -11.03
N GLU A 97 3.03 -17.69 -11.01
CA GLU A 97 3.84 -17.51 -9.80
C GLU A 97 3.44 -16.29 -8.96
N LYS A 98 2.75 -15.31 -9.56
CA LYS A 98 2.25 -14.13 -8.87
C LYS A 98 0.80 -14.26 -8.41
N PHE A 99 0.15 -15.39 -8.69
CA PHE A 99 -1.26 -15.55 -8.39
C PHE A 99 -1.53 -15.54 -6.89
N VAL A 100 -2.40 -14.62 -6.44
CA VAL A 100 -2.78 -14.51 -5.02
C VAL A 100 -4.01 -15.36 -4.76
N ALA A 101 -3.90 -16.33 -3.85
CA ALA A 101 -5.00 -17.21 -3.51
C ALA A 101 -6.17 -16.42 -2.87
N MET A 102 -7.41 -16.82 -3.19
CA MET A 102 -8.61 -16.22 -2.58
C MET A 102 -8.57 -16.30 -1.05
N THR A 103 -8.06 -17.40 -0.48
CA THR A 103 -7.93 -17.57 0.96
C THR A 103 -7.04 -16.52 1.62
N ASP A 104 -6.03 -16.03 0.90
CA ASP A 104 -5.11 -15.00 1.40
C ASP A 104 -5.70 -13.61 1.22
N ILE A 105 -6.44 -13.38 0.13
CA ILE A 105 -7.24 -12.17 -0.07
C ILE A 105 -8.27 -12.00 1.04
N GLU A 106 -8.90 -13.09 1.49
CA GLU A 106 -9.84 -13.03 2.60
C GLU A 106 -9.16 -12.54 3.89
N LEU A 107 -7.88 -12.85 4.13
CA LEU A 107 -7.15 -12.35 5.30
C LEU A 107 -7.04 -10.82 5.32
N LEU A 108 -6.91 -10.20 4.14
CA LEU A 108 -6.84 -8.73 3.99
C LEU A 108 -8.11 -8.03 4.47
N LEU A 109 -9.26 -8.69 4.34
CA LEU A 109 -10.57 -8.10 4.61
C LEU A 109 -11.14 -8.50 5.97
N MET A 110 -10.46 -9.40 6.70
CA MET A 110 -10.93 -9.86 8.00
C MET A 110 -10.63 -8.84 9.12
N PRO A 111 -11.56 -8.66 10.07
CA PRO A 111 -11.28 -8.02 11.36
C PRO A 111 -10.16 -8.74 12.11
N ASP A 112 -9.40 -8.01 12.93
CA ASP A 112 -8.19 -8.55 13.58
C ASP A 112 -8.45 -9.75 14.50
N TYR A 113 -9.59 -9.79 15.19
CA TYR A 113 -9.93 -10.94 16.05
C TYR A 113 -10.10 -12.23 15.22
N ALA A 114 -10.77 -12.13 14.07
CA ALA A 114 -11.02 -13.26 13.17
C ALA A 114 -9.74 -13.65 12.41
N LEU A 115 -8.96 -12.64 11.99
CA LEU A 115 -7.67 -12.83 11.34
C LEU A 115 -6.71 -13.61 12.24
N ARG A 116 -6.63 -13.26 13.54
CA ARG A 116 -5.75 -13.96 14.49
C ARG A 116 -6.12 -15.43 14.63
N GLN A 117 -7.41 -15.74 14.77
CA GLN A 117 -7.89 -17.12 14.82
C GLN A 117 -7.57 -17.86 13.51
N ARG A 118 -7.77 -17.20 12.36
CA ARG A 118 -7.49 -17.79 11.06
C ARG A 118 -6.01 -18.12 10.88
N LEU A 119 -5.10 -17.22 11.27
CA LEU A 119 -3.65 -17.44 11.21
C LEU A 119 -3.19 -18.59 12.11
N GLN A 120 -3.82 -18.79 13.28
CA GLN A 120 -3.51 -19.93 14.16
C GLN A 120 -3.85 -21.28 13.53
N MET A 121 -4.85 -21.31 12.65
CA MET A 121 -5.29 -22.53 11.94
C MET A 121 -4.47 -22.82 10.68
N LEU A 122 -3.57 -21.92 10.28
CA LEU A 122 -2.70 -22.07 9.11
C LEU A 122 -1.32 -22.55 9.56
N PRO A 123 -0.92 -23.81 9.29
CA PRO A 123 0.38 -24.33 9.68
C PRO A 123 1.54 -23.51 9.10
N GLU A 124 1.38 -23.04 7.87
CA GLU A 124 2.36 -22.19 7.16
C GLU A 124 2.57 -20.83 7.81
N ALA A 125 1.56 -20.32 8.55
CA ALA A 125 1.65 -19.04 9.24
C ALA A 125 2.31 -19.17 10.63
N ALA A 126 2.36 -20.37 11.21
CA ALA A 126 2.87 -20.60 12.56
C ALA A 126 4.32 -20.10 12.80
N PRO A 127 5.29 -20.29 11.87
CA PRO A 127 6.66 -19.79 12.03
C PRO A 127 6.75 -18.25 12.16
N PHE A 128 5.75 -17.54 11.64
CA PHE A 128 5.71 -16.08 11.59
C PHE A 128 4.92 -15.46 12.73
N LYS A 129 4.52 -16.25 13.74
CA LYS A 129 3.69 -15.78 14.85
C LYS A 129 4.31 -14.57 15.55
N ARG A 130 3.48 -13.53 15.77
CA ARG A 130 3.84 -12.29 16.48
C ARG A 130 2.75 -11.91 17.47
N ALA A 131 3.09 -11.02 18.41
CA ALA A 131 2.13 -10.44 19.34
C ALA A 131 1.07 -9.63 18.58
N ASP A 132 1.52 -8.76 17.67
CA ASP A 132 0.66 -7.99 16.77
C ASP A 132 0.15 -8.85 15.59
N THR A 133 -1.17 -8.83 15.37
CA THR A 133 -1.83 -9.65 14.34
C THR A 133 -1.52 -9.14 12.92
N GLY A 134 -1.41 -7.83 12.73
CA GLY A 134 -1.09 -7.22 11.44
C GLY A 134 0.33 -7.56 11.00
N VAL A 135 1.31 -7.44 11.91
CA VAL A 135 2.71 -7.82 11.67
C VAL A 135 2.82 -9.33 11.38
N TRP A 136 2.07 -10.18 12.08
CA TRP A 136 2.03 -11.61 11.80
C TRP A 136 1.53 -11.90 10.38
N MET A 137 0.40 -11.32 9.98
CA MET A 137 -0.14 -11.50 8.63
C MET A 137 0.83 -11.02 7.56
N LYS A 138 1.43 -9.83 7.74
CA LYS A 138 2.41 -9.27 6.81
C LYS A 138 3.62 -10.20 6.66
N ALA A 139 4.18 -10.70 7.75
CA ALA A 139 5.32 -11.62 7.71
C ALA A 139 4.98 -12.94 6.98
N TYR A 140 3.81 -13.52 7.25
CA TYR A 140 3.34 -14.72 6.55
C TYR A 140 3.22 -14.51 5.04
N LEU A 141 2.54 -13.44 4.61
CA LEU A 141 2.30 -13.19 3.18
C LEU A 141 3.56 -12.75 2.45
N ARG A 142 4.45 -11.99 3.10
CA ARG A 142 5.77 -11.65 2.55
C ARG A 142 6.57 -12.90 2.22
N HIS A 143 6.63 -13.84 3.16
CA HIS A 143 7.34 -15.10 2.94
C HIS A 143 6.67 -15.95 1.85
N LYS A 144 5.34 -16.13 1.91
CA LYS A 144 4.59 -16.97 0.97
C LYS A 144 4.74 -16.51 -0.49
N TYR A 145 4.79 -15.21 -0.72
CA TYR A 145 4.82 -14.61 -2.05
C TYR A 145 6.19 -14.06 -2.47
N GLY A 146 7.24 -14.27 -1.66
CA GLY A 146 8.59 -13.80 -1.96
C GLY A 146 8.68 -12.27 -2.10
N LEU A 147 7.92 -11.54 -1.29
CA LEU A 147 7.86 -10.07 -1.35
C LEU A 147 9.12 -9.49 -0.69
N ILE A 148 9.97 -8.83 -1.48
CA ILE A 148 11.18 -8.12 -1.00
C ILE A 148 10.73 -6.75 -0.46
N ASP A 149 11.26 -6.32 0.69
CA ASP A 149 11.05 -4.94 1.16
C ASP A 149 11.74 -3.99 0.20
N SER A 150 11.00 -3.06 -0.39
CA SER A 150 11.59 -1.98 -1.20
C SER A 150 12.53 -1.07 -0.38
N ASP A 151 12.44 -1.12 0.95
CA ASP A 151 13.33 -0.40 1.87
C ASP A 151 14.72 -1.05 2.05
N GLU A 152 14.93 -2.32 1.66
CA GLU A 152 16.26 -2.94 1.75
C GLU A 152 17.20 -2.52 0.60
N ARG A 153 16.72 -1.79 -0.41
CA ARG A 153 17.56 -1.31 -1.53
C ARG A 153 18.29 0.01 -1.26
N LEU A 154 18.08 0.65 -0.10
CA LEU A 154 18.69 1.95 0.22
C LEU A 154 20.01 1.86 1.01
N PHE A 155 20.50 0.66 1.33
CA PHE A 155 21.69 0.48 2.17
C PHE A 155 22.81 -0.37 1.55
N ASP A 156 22.69 -0.81 0.31
CA ASP A 156 23.72 -1.65 -0.34
C ASP A 156 24.72 -0.87 -1.23
N ASP A 157 24.57 0.45 -1.39
CA ASP A 157 25.51 1.31 -2.13
C ASP A 157 26.29 2.23 -1.19
N GLU A 158 27.14 1.67 -0.31
CA GLU A 158 28.31 2.37 0.25
C GLU A 158 29.22 1.37 0.99
N GLN A 159 29.91 0.49 0.25
CA GLN A 159 31.20 0.00 0.73
C GLN A 159 32.27 1.00 0.32
N PRO A 160 32.89 1.75 1.26
CA PRO A 160 34.04 2.56 0.90
C PRO A 160 35.20 1.64 0.52
N GLU A 161 35.64 1.78 -0.72
CA GLU A 161 36.91 1.22 -1.20
C GLU A 161 38.03 1.63 -0.23
N MET A 162 38.63 0.65 0.44
CA MET A 162 39.86 0.85 1.21
C MET A 162 41.01 1.07 0.24
N VAL A 163 41.13 2.30 -0.26
CA VAL A 163 42.38 2.82 -0.80
C VAL A 163 43.31 3.09 0.39
N ASN A 164 44.41 2.36 0.49
CA ASN A 164 45.68 3.00 0.79
C ASN A 164 46.86 2.20 0.27
N SER A 165 47.45 2.79 -0.77
CA SER A 165 48.79 2.60 -1.28
C SER A 165 49.86 2.83 -0.19
N GLU A 166 50.85 1.93 -0.20
CA GLU A 166 52.27 2.03 0.16
C GLU A 166 52.80 3.31 0.86
N SER A 167 53.58 3.15 1.93
CA SER A 167 55.06 3.17 1.89
C SER A 167 55.73 3.57 3.22
N THR A 168 56.98 3.10 3.39
CA THR A 168 58.07 3.58 4.26
C THR A 168 58.29 2.87 5.60
N TYR A 169 59.18 1.86 5.63
CA TYR A 169 60.56 1.94 6.14
C TYR A 169 61.33 0.65 5.78
#